data_AF-A0A7Y5PGZ7-F1
#
_entry.id   AF-A0A7Y5PGZ7-F1
#
_cell.length_a   1.000
_cell.length_b   1.000
_cell.length_c   1.000
_cell.angle_alpha   90.00
_cell.angle_beta   90.00
_cell.angle_gamma   90.00
#
_symmetry.space_group_name_H-M   'P 1'
#
loop_
_entity.id
_entity.type
_entity.pdbx_description
1 polymer ?
#
loop_
_entity_poly.entity_id
_entity_poly.type
_entity_poly.pdbx_seq_one_letter_code
_entity_poly.pdbx_strand_id
1 'polypeptide(L)'
;MRRAWQRTPGGVLWVDGDLVLDDAVALGTPERPVMVVVRGNLDVTAPLTVQGAALATGTVRWHAAGARWQGALVAAQMDVAADAVVMRDARVLTRIRTAVGSFVRVPGSWRSS
;
A
#
# COMPACT_ATOMS: atom_id res chain seq x y z
N MET A 1 -8.84 -1.87 -20.65
CA MET A 1 -7.65 -1.72 -19.77
C MET A 1 -7.90 -2.50 -18.49
N ARG A 2 -7.01 -3.41 -18.10
CA ARG A 2 -7.25 -4.40 -17.03
C ARG A 2 -6.37 -4.04 -15.82
N ARG A 3 -6.99 -3.66 -14.70
CA ARG A 3 -6.35 -3.02 -13.52
C ARG A 3 -5.42 -3.97 -12.76
N ALA A 4 -4.24 -3.49 -12.34
CA ALA A 4 -3.16 -4.31 -11.80
C ALA A 4 -3.46 -4.94 -10.42
N TRP A 5 -4.29 -4.30 -9.59
CA TRP A 5 -4.65 -4.77 -8.26
C TRP A 5 -5.68 -5.91 -8.23
N GLN A 6 -6.34 -6.21 -9.36
CA GLN A 6 -7.31 -7.32 -9.46
C GLN A 6 -6.64 -8.71 -9.46
N ARG A 7 -5.30 -8.81 -9.53
CA ARG A 7 -4.58 -10.10 -9.64
C ARG A 7 -3.80 -10.51 -8.40
N THR A 8 -3.87 -9.75 -7.30
CA THR A 8 -2.98 -9.99 -6.14
C THR A 8 -3.77 -10.25 -4.86
N PRO A 9 -4.44 -11.40 -4.70
CA PRO A 9 -4.99 -11.79 -3.40
C PRO A 9 -3.84 -12.18 -2.45
N GLY A 10 -3.44 -11.26 -1.57
CA GLY A 10 -2.44 -11.51 -0.51
C GLY A 10 -0.98 -11.52 -0.97
N GLY A 11 -0.52 -10.44 -1.59
CA GLY A 11 0.86 -10.31 -2.05
C GLY A 11 1.37 -8.86 -2.05
N VAL A 12 2.52 -8.65 -2.69
CA VAL A 12 3.13 -7.32 -2.85
C VAL A 12 2.65 -6.68 -4.15
N LEU A 13 2.01 -5.51 -4.06
CA LEU A 13 1.76 -4.61 -5.18
C LEU A 13 2.90 -3.60 -5.23
N TRP A 14 3.79 -3.73 -6.21
CA TRP A 14 4.88 -2.79 -6.44
C TRP A 14 4.52 -1.88 -7.62
N VAL A 15 4.52 -0.57 -7.39
CA VAL A 15 4.25 0.46 -8.39
C VAL A 15 5.47 1.36 -8.49
N ASP A 16 6.06 1.42 -9.69
CA ASP A 16 7.12 2.38 -10.01
C ASP A 16 6.48 3.64 -10.60
N GLY A 17 6.34 4.69 -9.78
CA GLY A 17 5.54 5.88 -10.07
C GLY A 17 4.35 6.05 -9.13
N ASP A 18 3.38 6.86 -9.56
CA ASP A 18 2.22 7.24 -8.75
C ASP A 18 1.10 6.20 -8.82
N LEU A 19 0.37 6.04 -7.72
CA LEU A 19 -0.78 5.14 -7.61
C LEU A 19 -2.02 5.91 -7.16
N VAL A 20 -3.10 5.79 -7.92
CA VAL A 20 -4.42 6.30 -7.53
C VAL A 20 -5.32 5.14 -7.15
N LEU A 21 -5.92 5.23 -5.96
CA LEU A 21 -6.97 4.35 -5.50
C LEU A 21 -8.31 5.09 -5.59
N ASP A 22 -9.00 4.91 -6.71
CA ASP A 22 -10.19 5.67 -7.16
C ASP A 22 -11.48 4.84 -7.16
N ASP A 23 -11.44 3.62 -6.64
CA ASP A 23 -12.58 2.71 -6.64
C ASP A 23 -12.90 2.20 -5.23
N ALA A 24 -14.19 2.01 -4.96
CA ALA A 24 -14.67 1.50 -3.68
C ALA A 24 -14.44 -0.02 -3.63
N VAL A 25 -13.20 -0.41 -3.28
CA VAL A 25 -12.77 -1.80 -3.24
C VAL A 25 -12.18 -2.17 -1.88
N ALA A 26 -12.39 -3.42 -1.46
CA ALA A 26 -11.66 -3.99 -0.34
C ALA A 26 -10.32 -4.55 -0.84
N LEU A 27 -9.20 -4.06 -0.29
CA LEU A 27 -7.86 -4.53 -0.63
C LEU A 27 -7.29 -5.39 0.49
N GLY A 28 -7.01 -6.65 0.17
CA GLY A 28 -6.52 -7.63 1.14
C GLY A 28 -7.59 -8.13 2.11
N THR A 29 -7.20 -9.11 2.94
CA THR A 29 -7.99 -9.58 4.08
C THR A 29 -7.11 -9.64 5.33
N PRO A 30 -7.68 -9.76 6.55
CA PRO A 30 -6.88 -9.96 7.75
C PRO A 30 -6.00 -11.21 7.66
N GLU A 31 -6.44 -12.24 6.95
CA GLU A 31 -5.69 -13.49 6.77
C GLU A 31 -4.62 -13.38 5.69
N ARG A 32 -4.91 -12.60 4.65
CA ARG A 32 -4.08 -12.37 3.46
C ARG A 32 -3.92 -10.87 3.21
N PRO A 33 -3.17 -10.16 4.08
CA PRO A 33 -3.00 -8.73 3.94
C PRO A 33 -2.18 -8.40 2.69
N VAL A 34 -2.39 -7.20 2.15
CA VAL A 34 -1.61 -6.70 1.01
C VAL A 34 -0.45 -5.83 1.49
N MET A 35 0.67 -5.88 0.76
CA MET A 35 1.75 -4.89 0.90
C MET A 35 1.78 -4.04 -0.36
N VAL A 36 1.64 -2.72 -0.21
CA VAL A 36 1.67 -1.78 -1.32
C VAL A 36 2.95 -0.95 -1.23
N VAL A 37 3.78 -1.00 -2.27
CA VAL A 37 4.97 -0.17 -2.38
C VAL A 37 4.80 0.75 -3.57
N VAL A 38 4.80 2.06 -3.33
CA VAL A 38 4.62 3.10 -4.34
C VAL A 38 5.88 3.96 -4.37
N ARG A 39 6.64 3.90 -5.47
CA ARG A 39 7.80 4.78 -5.69
C ARG A 39 7.38 6.14 -6.25
N GLY A 40 6.44 6.79 -5.56
CA GLY A 40 5.78 8.01 -6.00
C GLY A 40 4.72 8.44 -5.00
N ASN A 41 3.74 9.19 -5.48
CA ASN A 41 2.58 9.61 -4.71
C ASN A 41 1.52 8.52 -4.64
N LEU A 42 0.81 8.44 -3.52
CA LEU A 42 -0.35 7.58 -3.35
C LEU A 42 -1.57 8.45 -3.10
N ASP A 43 -2.51 8.47 -4.05
CA ASP A 43 -3.73 9.24 -3.97
C ASP A 43 -4.92 8.33 -3.59
N VAL A 44 -5.49 8.54 -2.41
CA VAL A 44 -6.68 7.83 -1.90
C VAL A 44 -7.90 8.73 -2.10
N THR A 45 -8.70 8.41 -3.13
CA THR A 45 -9.81 9.27 -3.59
C THR A 45 -11.19 8.60 -3.51
N ALA A 46 -11.26 7.31 -3.17
CA ALA A 46 -12.50 6.56 -2.98
C ALA A 46 -12.65 5.93 -1.57
N PRO A 47 -13.89 5.70 -1.08
CA PRO A 47 -14.16 5.10 0.23
C PRO A 47 -13.83 3.60 0.24
N LEU A 48 -12.56 3.28 0.40
CA LEU A 48 -12.03 1.92 0.33
C LEU A 48 -11.62 1.39 1.71
N THR A 49 -11.51 0.06 1.85
CA THR A 49 -10.99 -0.57 3.07
C THR A 49 -9.76 -1.40 2.73
N VAL A 50 -8.61 -1.05 3.31
CA VAL A 50 -7.36 -1.80 3.15
C VAL A 50 -7.04 -2.59 4.41
N GLN A 51 -6.74 -3.87 4.24
CA GLN A 51 -6.08 -4.72 5.22
C GLN A 51 -4.64 -4.95 4.76
N GLY A 52 -3.70 -4.15 5.26
CA GLY A 52 -2.36 -4.15 4.68
C GLY A 52 -1.41 -3.08 5.18
N ALA A 53 -0.19 -3.12 4.64
CA ALA A 53 0.80 -2.08 4.83
C ALA A 53 1.06 -1.34 3.51
N ALA A 54 1.26 -0.03 3.57
CA ALA A 54 1.76 0.76 2.46
C ALA A 54 3.05 1.49 2.80
N LEU A 55 3.92 1.58 1.80
CA LEU A 55 5.08 2.45 1.75
C LEU A 55 4.98 3.32 0.50
N ALA A 56 4.86 4.63 0.67
CA ALA A 56 4.96 5.61 -0.40
C ALA A 56 6.24 6.45 -0.22
N THR A 57 7.06 6.56 -1.28
CA THR A 57 8.26 7.41 -1.21
C THR A 57 7.93 8.90 -1.41
N GLY A 58 6.77 9.22 -1.98
CA GLY A 58 6.25 10.58 -2.15
C GLY A 58 5.20 10.96 -1.10
N THR A 59 4.26 11.81 -1.51
CA THR A 59 3.14 12.24 -0.66
C THR A 59 2.01 11.23 -0.73
N VAL A 60 1.47 10.84 0.42
CA VAL A 60 0.14 10.22 0.46
C VAL A 60 -0.88 11.34 0.52
N ARG A 61 -1.74 11.45 -0.50
CA ARG A 61 -2.86 12.37 -0.51
C ARG A 61 -4.14 11.63 -0.18
N TRP A 62 -4.75 12.01 0.93
CA TRP A 62 -5.97 11.40 1.44
C TRP A 62 -7.14 12.36 1.28
N HIS A 63 -7.95 12.12 0.25
CA HIS A 63 -9.11 12.95 -0.08
C HIS A 63 -10.44 12.17 0.03
N ALA A 64 -10.39 10.87 0.33
CA ALA A 64 -11.56 10.03 0.47
C ALA A 64 -12.11 10.02 1.91
N ALA A 65 -13.31 10.56 2.10
CA ALA A 65 -14.08 10.32 3.32
C ALA A 65 -14.51 8.84 3.40
N GLY A 66 -14.49 8.26 4.59
CA GLY A 66 -14.93 6.87 4.82
C GLY A 66 -13.93 5.79 4.39
N ALA A 67 -12.79 6.16 3.79
CA ALA A 67 -11.69 5.24 3.58
C ALA A 67 -11.08 4.80 4.91
N ARG A 68 -10.64 3.54 4.99
CA ARG A 68 -10.04 2.96 6.20
C ARG A 68 -8.81 2.14 5.83
N TRP A 69 -7.74 2.35 6.59
CA TRP A 69 -6.50 1.57 6.47
C TRP A 69 -6.23 0.82 7.76
N GLN A 70 -6.27 -0.50 7.72
CA GLN A 70 -6.02 -1.40 8.85
C GLN A 70 -4.66 -2.08 8.64
N GLY A 71 -3.66 -1.66 9.41
CA GLY A 71 -2.27 -2.10 9.28
C GLY A 71 -1.29 -0.94 9.47
N ALA A 72 -0.55 -0.56 8.43
CA ALA A 72 0.37 0.59 8.52
C ALA A 72 0.42 1.37 7.20
N LEU A 73 0.66 2.67 7.32
CA LEU A 73 0.88 3.57 6.19
C LEU A 73 2.11 4.40 6.50
N VAL A 74 3.15 4.26 5.67
CA VAL A 74 4.42 4.97 5.78
C VAL A 74 4.59 5.84 4.54
N ALA A 75 4.82 7.13 4.75
CA ALA A 75 4.96 8.12 3.68
C ALA A 75 6.04 9.14 4.04
N ALA A 76 6.63 9.78 3.02
CA ALA A 76 7.50 10.93 3.24
C ALA A 76 6.71 12.14 3.74
N GLN A 77 5.48 12.31 3.24
CA GLN A 77 4.55 13.34 3.66
C GLN A 77 3.12 12.81 3.59
N MET A 78 2.26 13.31 4.48
CA MET A 78 0.82 13.07 4.44
C MET A 78 0.09 14.39 4.18
N ASP A 79 -0.76 14.43 3.16
CA ASP A 79 -1.71 15.50 2.87
C ASP A 79 -3.12 14.96 3.06
N VAL A 80 -3.88 15.50 4.00
CA VAL A 80 -5.16 14.95 4.44
C VAL A 80 -6.22 16.03 4.34
N ALA A 81 -7.19 15.85 3.44
CA ALA A 81 -8.31 16.77 3.24
C ALA A 81 -9.68 16.18 3.65
N ALA A 82 -9.70 14.92 4.11
CA ALA A 82 -10.90 14.23 4.60
C ALA A 82 -10.54 13.38 5.84
N ASP A 83 -11.54 12.90 6.58
CA ASP A 83 -11.32 12.09 7.78
C ASP A 83 -10.57 10.79 7.45
N ALA A 84 -9.26 10.80 7.66
CA ALA A 84 -8.38 9.66 7.43
C ALA A 84 -8.38 8.74 8.66
N VAL A 85 -8.82 7.50 8.47
CA VAL A 85 -8.80 6.47 9.53
C VAL A 85 -7.70 5.46 9.23
N VAL A 86 -6.58 5.59 9.95
CA VAL A 86 -5.49 4.61 9.93
C VAL A 86 -5.42 3.92 11.29
N MET A 87 -5.72 2.63 11.33
CA MET A 87 -5.69 1.81 12.53
C MET A 87 -4.51 0.86 12.47
N ARG A 88 -3.63 0.93 13.47
CA ARG A 88 -2.52 -0.02 13.59
C ARG A 88 -3.03 -1.39 14.00
N ASP A 89 -2.84 -2.39 13.13
CA ASP A 89 -3.15 -3.80 13.44
C ASP A 89 -1.88 -4.64 13.52
N ALA A 90 -1.51 -5.05 14.73
CA ALA A 90 -0.31 -5.85 14.97
C ALA A 90 -0.38 -7.26 14.35
N ARG A 91 -1.57 -7.84 14.18
CA ARG A 91 -1.77 -9.15 13.55
C ARG A 91 -1.53 -9.06 12.06
N VAL A 92 -2.06 -8.02 11.41
CA VAL A 92 -1.79 -7.70 10.00
C VAL A 92 -0.30 -7.50 9.77
N LEU A 93 0.36 -6.68 10.59
CA LEU A 93 1.80 -6.42 10.47
C LEU A 93 2.66 -7.67 10.72
N THR A 94 2.26 -8.52 11.67
CA THR A 94 2.95 -9.81 11.92
C THR A 94 2.81 -10.75 10.73
N ARG A 95 1.63 -10.82 10.11
CA ARG A 95 1.40 -11.63 8.90
C ARG A 95 2.17 -11.10 7.69
N ILE A 96 2.25 -9.78 7.49
CA ILE A 96 3.09 -9.19 6.43
C ILE A 96 4.55 -9.54 6.68
N ARG A 97 5.04 -9.42 7.91
CA ARG A 97 6.42 -9.79 8.27
C ARG A 97 6.76 -11.26 7.92
N THR A 98 5.81 -12.18 8.11
CA THR A 98 6.04 -13.61 7.83
C THR A 98 5.73 -14.01 6.40
N ALA A 99 4.76 -13.38 5.74
CA ALA A 99 4.37 -13.68 4.35
C ALA A 99 5.27 -12.99 3.31
N VAL A 100 5.88 -11.86 3.67
CA VAL A 100 6.82 -11.09 2.84
C VAL A 100 8.27 -11.27 3.33
N GLY A 101 8.52 -12.30 4.14
CA GLY A 101 9.79 -12.57 4.82
C GLY A 101 11.01 -12.78 3.90
N SER A 102 12.07 -12.00 4.17
CA SER A 102 13.46 -12.02 3.69
C SER A 102 13.76 -12.34 2.21
N PHE A 103 13.15 -11.62 1.26
CA PHE A 103 13.77 -11.49 -0.06
C PHE A 103 13.69 -10.04 -0.54
N VAL A 104 14.79 -9.31 -0.33
CA VAL A 104 15.30 -8.50 -1.44
C VAL A 104 16.67 -9.06 -1.76
N ARG A 105 16.78 -9.83 -2.85
CA ARG A 105 18.06 -9.84 -3.55
C ARG A 105 18.25 -8.40 -4.01
N VAL A 106 19.14 -7.66 -3.35
CA VAL A 106 19.75 -6.50 -4.01
C VAL A 106 20.61 -7.11 -5.10
N PRO A 107 20.34 -6.91 -6.40
CA PRO A 107 21.31 -7.27 -7.41
C PRO A 107 22.54 -6.41 -7.13
N GLY A 108 23.59 -7.05 -6.59
CA GLY A 108 24.90 -6.44 -6.53
C GLY A 108 25.31 -6.04 -7.94
N SER A 109 25.69 -4.77 -8.08
CA SER A 109 26.50 -4.16 -9.12
C SER A 109 26.37 -4.67 -10.56
N TRP A 110 25.91 -3.79 -11.45
CA TRP A 110 26.58 -3.65 -12.75
C TRP A 110 27.44 -2.39 -12.69
N ARG A 111 28.76 -2.60 -12.67
CA ARG A 111 29.70 -1.62 -13.20
C ARG A 111 29.41 -1.47 -14.69
N SER A 112 29.21 -0.23 -15.15
CA SER A 112 29.76 0.27 -16.42
C SER A 112 29.38 1.74 -16.63
N SER A 113 30.28 2.65 -16.28
CA SER A 113 30.84 3.65 -17.20
C SER A 113 32.21 4.04 -16.68
#